data_AF-A0A6A6T3N3-F1
#
_entry.id   AF-A0A6A6T3N3-F1
#
_cell.length_a   1.000
_cell.length_b   1.000
_cell.length_c   1.000
_cell.angle_alpha   90.00
_cell.angle_beta   90.00
_cell.angle_gamma   90.00
#
_symmetry.space_group_name_H-M   'P 1'
#
loop_
_entity.id
_entity.type
_entity.pdbx_description
1 polymer ?
#
loop_
_entity_poly.entity_id
_entity_poly.type
_entity_poly.pdbx_seq_one_letter_code
_entity_poly.pdbx_strand_id
1 'polypeptide(L)'
;MSIETQQQVTVHPADTYTMLKSILRNSQSFATTRSRTIVHTGPIPHPSPAVKIEKCEEILNYKFINKRVCLEALQSDAGARVYFSDEWLKIPNNKQLAHHGDIIFDYILSTKWVRNRSTKKPFHVVKNTVLTNNALYGRGVELGIDKCILKGPTQRDKPVTVGMVASTFEALIGAVHLDGGIKAAKAVVRHLGFRVPSREGKRDRARARN
;
A
#
# COMPACT_ATOMS: atom_id res chain seq x y z
N MET A 1 -26.86 -22.95 -68.48
CA MET A 1 -26.54 -21.55 -68.78
C MET A 1 -27.52 -20.69 -68.00
N SER A 2 -27.12 -20.17 -66.84
CA SER A 2 -27.77 -19.06 -66.12
C SER A 2 -26.81 -18.62 -65.01
N ILE A 3 -26.52 -17.33 -65.00
CA ILE A 3 -25.51 -16.66 -64.17
C ILE A 3 -26.27 -16.07 -62.98
N GLU A 4 -25.86 -16.38 -61.75
CA GLU A 4 -26.40 -15.76 -60.54
C GLU A 4 -25.85 -14.34 -60.35
N THR A 5 -26.75 -13.37 -60.30
CA THR A 5 -26.47 -11.95 -60.09
C THR A 5 -26.25 -11.68 -58.59
N GLN A 6 -25.04 -11.23 -58.21
CA GLN A 6 -24.77 -10.70 -56.88
C GLN A 6 -25.45 -9.34 -56.70
N GLN A 7 -26.30 -9.20 -55.67
CA GLN A 7 -26.85 -7.92 -55.23
C GLN A 7 -25.97 -7.36 -54.10
N GLN A 8 -25.29 -6.24 -54.39
CA GLN A 8 -24.56 -5.43 -53.41
C GLN A 8 -25.55 -4.74 -52.48
N VAL A 9 -25.45 -5.01 -51.17
CA VAL A 9 -26.17 -4.26 -50.13
C VAL A 9 -25.40 -2.96 -49.87
N THR A 10 -25.86 -1.86 -50.46
CA THR A 10 -25.39 -0.51 -50.17
C THR A 10 -25.98 -0.04 -48.84
N VAL A 11 -25.15 0.11 -47.81
CA VAL A 11 -25.55 0.70 -46.52
C VAL A 11 -25.53 2.22 -46.66
N HIS A 12 -26.69 2.86 -46.51
CA HIS A 12 -26.87 4.30 -46.69
C HIS A 12 -26.28 5.09 -45.49
N PRO A 13 -25.61 6.25 -45.69
CA PRO A 13 -24.96 7.02 -44.61
C PRO A 13 -25.90 7.67 -43.57
N ALA A 14 -27.21 7.51 -43.70
CA ALA A 14 -28.20 8.15 -42.83
C ALA A 14 -28.43 7.38 -41.50
N ASP A 15 -28.06 6.10 -41.44
CA ASP A 15 -28.35 5.24 -40.29
C ASP A 15 -27.30 5.34 -39.17
N THR A 16 -26.07 5.73 -39.50
CA THR A 16 -25.00 5.92 -38.50
C THR A 16 -25.16 7.21 -37.69
N TYR A 17 -25.75 8.26 -38.27
CA TYR A 17 -25.98 9.53 -37.58
C TYR A 17 -27.14 9.47 -36.58
N THR A 18 -28.12 8.60 -36.83
CA THR A 18 -29.26 8.40 -35.92
C THR A 18 -28.86 7.58 -34.69
N MET A 19 -27.93 6.63 -34.84
CA MET A 19 -27.38 5.85 -33.72
C MET A 19 -26.50 6.70 -32.77
N LEU A 20 -25.72 7.64 -33.31
CA LEU A 20 -24.91 8.55 -32.47
C LEU A 20 -25.78 9.55 -31.69
N LYS A 21 -26.95 9.93 -32.21
CA LYS A 21 -27.89 10.81 -31.49
C LYS A 21 -28.72 10.10 -30.42
N SER A 22 -28.86 8.76 -30.43
CA SER A 22 -29.52 8.04 -29.32
C SER A 22 -28.56 7.85 -28.14
N ILE A 23 -27.27 7.66 -28.41
CA ILE A 23 -26.22 7.57 -27.37
C ILE A 23 -25.97 8.94 -26.71
N LEU A 24 -26.07 10.05 -27.47
CA LEU A 24 -25.91 11.41 -26.93
C LEU A 24 -27.19 12.02 -26.30
N ARG A 25 -28.36 11.40 -26.45
CA ARG A 25 -29.61 11.86 -25.80
C ARG A 25 -29.92 11.16 -24.48
N ASN A 26 -29.23 10.07 -24.15
CA ASN A 26 -29.41 9.37 -22.88
C ASN A 26 -28.52 9.91 -21.74
N SER A 27 -27.79 11.00 -21.98
CA SER A 27 -26.98 11.73 -20.99
C SER A 27 -27.72 12.93 -20.36
N GLN A 28 -29.01 13.09 -20.63
CA GLN A 28 -29.87 14.14 -20.07
C GLN A 28 -31.02 13.55 -19.22
N SER A 29 -30.71 12.56 -18.39
CA SER A 29 -31.57 12.17 -17.26
C SER A 29 -30.70 11.61 -16.14
N PHE A 30 -29.92 12.49 -15.52
CA PHE A 30 -29.50 12.27 -14.14
C PHE A 30 -30.10 13.40 -13.33
N ALA A 31 -31.02 12.98 -12.45
CA ALA A 31 -31.74 13.80 -11.51
C ALA A 31 -30.86 14.88 -10.90
N THR A 32 -31.43 16.08 -10.78
CA THR A 32 -31.02 17.12 -9.86
C THR A 32 -31.10 16.59 -8.43
N THR A 33 -30.17 15.73 -8.05
CA THR A 33 -29.79 15.58 -6.65
C THR A 33 -28.86 16.73 -6.39
N ARG A 34 -29.40 17.76 -5.73
CA ARG A 34 -28.62 18.78 -5.04
C ARG A 34 -27.59 18.02 -4.19
N SER A 35 -26.38 17.83 -4.72
CA SER A 35 -25.25 17.39 -3.91
C SER A 35 -25.06 18.54 -2.94
N ARG A 36 -25.63 18.40 -1.75
CA ARG A 36 -25.15 19.13 -0.60
C ARG A 36 -23.66 18.84 -0.60
N THR A 37 -22.87 19.86 -0.94
CA THR A 37 -21.54 19.99 -0.37
C THR A 37 -21.78 19.99 1.13
N ILE A 38 -21.79 18.80 1.73
CA ILE A 38 -21.58 18.68 3.16
C ILE A 38 -20.11 19.05 3.28
N VAL A 39 -19.87 20.35 3.41
CA VAL A 39 -18.66 20.84 4.06
C VAL A 39 -18.78 20.21 5.43
N HIS A 40 -18.10 19.08 5.64
CA HIS A 40 -18.01 18.49 6.96
C HIS A 40 -17.11 19.42 7.76
N THR A 41 -17.70 20.47 8.33
CA THR A 41 -17.06 21.44 9.23
C THR A 41 -16.95 20.89 10.66
N GLY A 42 -17.14 19.58 10.84
CA GLY A 42 -16.91 18.89 12.10
C GLY A 42 -15.47 18.38 12.18
N PRO A 43 -14.82 18.43 13.36
CA PRO A 43 -13.53 17.78 13.54
C PRO A 43 -13.70 16.29 13.26
N ILE A 44 -12.99 15.77 12.26
CA ILE A 44 -12.88 14.33 12.03
C ILE A 44 -12.28 13.74 13.32
N PRO A 45 -12.98 12.88 14.07
CA PRO A 45 -12.57 12.46 15.43
C PRO A 45 -11.36 11.50 15.45
N HIS A 46 -10.59 11.44 14.37
CA HIS A 46 -9.44 10.57 14.20
C HIS A 46 -8.29 11.35 13.56
N PRO A 47 -7.03 11.05 13.92
CA PRO A 47 -5.88 11.75 13.35
C PRO A 47 -5.96 11.70 11.83
N SER A 48 -5.82 12.87 11.21
CA SER A 48 -5.95 13.01 9.77
C SER A 48 -4.94 12.11 9.05
N PRO A 49 -5.22 11.69 7.80
CA PRO A 49 -4.26 10.92 7.02
C PRO A 49 -2.88 11.60 6.92
N ALA A 50 -2.83 12.93 6.91
CA ALA A 50 -1.58 13.69 6.94
C ALA A 50 -0.77 13.42 8.23
N VAL A 51 -1.40 13.46 9.40
CA VAL A 51 -0.73 13.16 10.68
C VAL A 51 -0.19 11.72 10.70
N LYS A 52 -0.94 10.76 10.13
CA LYS A 52 -0.49 9.37 10.03
C LYS A 52 0.69 9.21 9.08
N ILE A 53 0.72 9.94 7.97
CA ILE A 53 1.87 9.98 7.05
C ILE A 53 3.08 10.57 7.78
N GLU A 54 2.95 11.71 8.43
CA GLU A 54 4.05 12.35 9.16
C GLU A 54 4.64 11.42 10.23
N LYS A 55 3.77 10.78 11.02
CA LYS A 55 4.20 9.79 12.01
C LYS A 55 4.92 8.61 11.37
N CYS A 56 4.43 8.14 10.24
CA CYS A 56 5.07 7.06 9.50
C CYS A 56 6.46 7.47 8.99
N GLU A 57 6.61 8.68 8.45
CA GLU A 57 7.89 9.20 7.99
C GLU A 57 8.93 9.33 9.10
N GLU A 58 8.49 9.73 10.31
CA GLU A 58 9.34 9.74 11.51
C GLU A 58 9.81 8.32 11.85
N ILE A 59 8.89 7.36 11.90
CA ILE A 59 9.19 5.95 12.24
C ILE A 59 10.19 5.36 11.22
N LEU A 60 10.00 5.66 9.95
CA LEU A 60 10.85 5.14 8.87
C LEU A 60 12.17 5.91 8.73
N ASN A 61 12.28 7.10 9.33
CA ASN A 61 13.31 8.09 9.04
C ASN A 61 13.48 8.31 7.53
N TYR A 62 12.34 8.49 6.85
CA TYR A 62 12.25 8.64 5.40
C TYR A 62 11.13 9.61 5.05
N LYS A 63 11.43 10.64 4.27
CA LYS A 63 10.44 11.59 3.76
C LYS A 63 10.02 11.18 2.36
N PHE A 64 8.76 10.83 2.20
CA PHE A 64 8.20 10.47 0.89
C PHE A 64 8.15 11.69 -0.02
N ILE A 65 8.58 11.49 -1.26
CA ILE A 65 8.41 12.46 -2.36
C ILE A 65 6.94 12.44 -2.76
N ASN A 66 6.40 11.25 -3.03
CA ASN A 66 4.99 11.04 -3.33
C ASN A 66 4.22 10.59 -2.08
N LYS A 67 3.57 11.52 -1.37
CA LYS A 67 2.77 11.18 -0.18
C LYS A 67 1.64 10.17 -0.45
N ARG A 68 1.15 10.07 -1.69
CA ARG A 68 0.08 9.13 -2.05
C ARG A 68 0.52 7.67 -1.95
N VAL A 69 1.79 7.36 -2.22
CA VAL A 69 2.29 5.97 -2.09
C VAL A 69 2.40 5.55 -0.62
N CYS A 70 2.75 6.48 0.27
CA CYS A 70 2.66 6.27 1.72
C CYS A 70 1.21 6.09 2.15
N LEU A 71 0.31 6.94 1.65
CA LEU A 71 -1.12 6.87 1.93
C LEU A 71 -1.73 5.51 1.54
N GLU A 72 -1.37 4.99 0.36
CA GLU A 72 -1.76 3.66 -0.10
C GLU A 72 -1.21 2.56 0.80
N ALA A 73 0.05 2.63 1.20
CA ALA A 73 0.63 1.66 2.12
C ALA A 73 -0.08 1.60 3.48
N LEU A 74 -0.60 2.73 3.97
CA LEU A 74 -1.37 2.81 5.21
C LEU A 74 -2.84 2.39 5.06
N GLN A 75 -3.37 2.29 3.83
CA GLN A 75 -4.77 1.94 3.57
C GLN A 75 -5.01 0.43 3.66
N SER A 76 -5.70 0.00 4.72
CA SER A 76 -6.02 -1.42 4.94
C SER A 76 -7.31 -1.88 4.25
N ASP A 77 -8.19 -0.97 3.86
CA ASP A 77 -9.51 -1.29 3.30
C ASP A 77 -9.62 -0.89 1.83
N ALA A 78 -10.10 -1.83 1.00
CA ALA A 78 -10.31 -1.56 -0.41
C ALA A 78 -11.61 -0.77 -0.58
N GLY A 79 -11.50 0.48 -1.06
CA GLY A 79 -12.65 1.28 -1.45
C GLY A 79 -13.07 2.33 -0.42
N ALA A 80 -12.44 2.39 0.75
CA ALA A 80 -12.59 3.51 1.66
C ALA A 80 -12.00 4.78 1.03
N ARG A 81 -12.80 5.86 0.98
CA ARG A 81 -12.30 7.17 0.57
C ARG A 81 -11.53 7.80 1.71
N VAL A 82 -10.45 8.49 1.39
CA VAL A 82 -9.59 9.16 2.34
C VAL A 82 -9.52 10.64 2.00
N TYR A 83 -9.74 11.50 3.00
CA TYR A 83 -9.63 12.95 2.81
C TYR A 83 -8.17 13.38 3.02
N PHE A 84 -7.52 13.84 1.96
CA PHE A 84 -6.11 14.22 1.98
C PHE A 84 -5.86 15.32 0.95
N SER A 85 -5.05 16.34 1.30
CA SER A 85 -4.74 17.47 0.43
C SER A 85 -5.99 18.18 -0.12
N ASP A 86 -6.94 18.46 0.77
CA ASP A 86 -8.23 19.12 0.49
C ASP A 86 -9.19 18.38 -0.46
N GLU A 87 -8.93 17.12 -0.77
CA GLU A 87 -9.77 16.31 -1.65
C GLU A 87 -10.08 14.90 -1.10
N TRP A 88 -11.20 14.34 -1.56
CA TRP A 88 -11.61 12.97 -1.24
C TRP A 88 -11.07 11.98 -2.27
N LEU A 89 -10.02 11.26 -1.90
CA LEU A 89 -9.33 10.31 -2.76
C LEU A 89 -9.87 8.89 -2.62
N LYS A 90 -9.96 8.18 -3.75
CA LYS A 90 -10.10 6.72 -3.76
C LYS A 90 -8.72 6.11 -3.93
N ILE A 91 -8.18 5.55 -2.84
CA ILE A 91 -6.86 4.92 -2.82
C ILE A 91 -7.07 3.40 -2.76
N PRO A 92 -6.28 2.59 -3.50
CA PRO A 92 -6.28 1.13 -3.35
C PRO A 92 -5.95 0.70 -1.93
N ASN A 93 -6.27 -0.54 -1.56
CA ASN A 93 -5.70 -1.10 -0.36
C ASN A 93 -4.23 -1.46 -0.58
N ASN A 94 -3.51 -1.62 0.52
CA ASN A 94 -2.08 -1.85 0.51
C ASN A 94 -1.64 -3.24 0.04
N LYS A 95 -2.53 -4.12 -0.44
CA LYS A 95 -2.20 -5.52 -0.73
C LYS A 95 -1.15 -5.68 -1.83
N GLN A 96 -1.26 -4.91 -2.90
CA GLN A 96 -0.28 -4.96 -4.00
C GLN A 96 1.08 -4.41 -3.56
N LEU A 97 1.08 -3.30 -2.81
CA LEU A 97 2.30 -2.75 -2.21
C LEU A 97 2.92 -3.71 -1.20
N ALA A 98 2.12 -4.42 -0.40
CA ALA A 98 2.61 -5.43 0.55
C ALA A 98 3.29 -6.59 -0.17
N HIS A 99 2.68 -7.10 -1.23
CA HIS A 99 3.28 -8.16 -2.04
C HIS A 99 4.63 -7.73 -2.64
N HIS A 100 4.69 -6.54 -3.26
CA HIS A 100 5.95 -5.98 -3.75
C HIS A 100 6.96 -5.77 -2.63
N GLY A 101 6.50 -5.27 -1.48
CA GLY A 101 7.27 -5.05 -0.28
C GLY A 101 7.94 -6.32 0.26
N ASP A 102 7.22 -7.44 0.32
CA ASP A 102 7.76 -8.74 0.75
C ASP A 102 8.93 -9.18 -0.15
N ILE A 103 8.77 -9.06 -1.48
CA ILE A 103 9.84 -9.35 -2.45
C ILE A 103 11.07 -8.47 -2.20
N ILE A 104 10.88 -7.18 -1.94
CA ILE A 104 11.98 -6.26 -1.64
C ILE A 104 12.62 -6.59 -0.29
N PHE A 105 11.83 -6.94 0.70
CA PHE A 105 12.32 -7.33 2.02
C PHE A 105 13.21 -8.58 1.92
N ASP A 106 12.73 -9.59 1.20
CA ASP A 106 13.47 -10.82 0.89
C ASP A 106 14.77 -10.54 0.15
N TYR A 107 14.73 -9.69 -0.88
CA TYR A 107 15.94 -9.30 -1.61
C TYR A 107 16.96 -8.61 -0.70
N ILE A 108 16.52 -7.68 0.16
CA ILE A 108 17.42 -6.98 1.09
C ILE A 108 18.03 -7.95 2.10
N LEU A 109 17.21 -8.82 2.69
CA LEU A 109 17.65 -9.77 3.71
C LEU A 109 18.56 -10.85 3.12
N SER A 110 18.21 -11.40 1.95
CA SER A 110 19.04 -12.39 1.23
C SER A 110 20.39 -11.79 0.82
N THR A 111 20.41 -10.55 0.32
CA THR A 111 21.66 -9.85 0.00
C THR A 111 22.56 -9.73 1.24
N LYS A 112 21.99 -9.39 2.40
CA LYS A 112 22.74 -9.34 3.67
C LYS A 112 23.20 -10.74 4.10
N TRP A 113 22.37 -11.76 3.91
CA TRP A 113 22.67 -13.14 4.28
C TRP A 113 23.82 -13.71 3.45
N VAL A 114 23.80 -13.56 2.12
CA VAL A 114 24.88 -14.02 1.22
C VAL A 114 26.21 -13.36 1.54
N ARG A 115 26.19 -12.06 1.89
CA ARG A 115 27.39 -11.30 2.25
C ARG A 115 27.91 -11.66 3.64
N ASN A 116 27.05 -12.11 4.54
CA ASN A 116 27.42 -12.52 5.89
C ASN A 116 27.94 -13.95 5.88
N ARG A 117 29.24 -14.13 5.64
CA ARG A 117 29.90 -15.44 5.64
C ARG A 117 29.94 -16.12 7.02
N SER A 118 29.59 -15.41 8.10
CA SER A 118 29.64 -15.92 9.47
C SER A 118 28.37 -16.65 9.91
N THR A 119 27.26 -16.51 9.19
CA THR A 119 26.04 -17.28 9.49
C THR A 119 26.05 -18.61 8.74
N LYS A 120 25.83 -19.72 9.47
CA LYS A 120 25.60 -21.05 8.89
C LYS A 120 24.11 -21.41 8.78
N LYS A 121 23.21 -20.53 9.25
CA LYS A 121 21.78 -20.79 9.20
C LYS A 121 21.29 -20.67 7.75
N PRO A 122 20.51 -21.63 7.23
CA PRO A 122 19.87 -21.49 5.92
C PRO A 122 19.01 -20.21 5.86
N PHE A 123 18.94 -19.59 4.68
CA PHE A 123 18.20 -18.34 4.50
C PHE A 123 16.73 -18.45 4.95
N HIS A 124 16.04 -19.55 4.62
CA HIS A 124 14.64 -19.76 5.02
C HIS A 124 14.44 -19.72 6.55
N VAL A 125 15.41 -20.21 7.34
CA VAL A 125 15.36 -20.13 8.81
C VAL A 125 15.52 -18.68 9.29
N VAL A 126 16.42 -17.93 8.65
CA VAL A 126 16.60 -16.49 8.96
C VAL A 126 15.33 -15.72 8.63
N LYS A 127 14.77 -15.92 7.43
CA LYS A 127 13.49 -15.32 6.99
C LYS A 127 12.38 -15.64 7.99
N ASN A 128 12.19 -16.92 8.32
CA ASN A 128 11.13 -17.36 9.25
C ASN A 128 11.33 -16.89 10.70
N THR A 129 12.48 -16.31 11.03
CA THR A 129 12.69 -15.70 12.35
C THR A 129 12.33 -14.20 12.35
N VAL A 130 12.51 -13.52 11.22
CA VAL A 130 12.48 -12.04 11.17
C VAL A 130 11.32 -11.46 10.36
N LEU A 131 10.79 -12.20 9.38
CA LEU A 131 9.77 -11.72 8.42
C LEU A 131 8.45 -12.50 8.50
N THR A 132 8.16 -13.18 9.61
CA THR A 132 6.81 -13.76 9.79
C THR A 132 5.83 -12.67 10.17
N ASN A 133 4.54 -12.86 9.90
CA ASN A 133 3.50 -11.91 10.29
C ASN A 133 3.54 -11.57 11.79
N ASN A 134 3.84 -12.56 12.65
CA ASN A 134 3.98 -12.33 14.09
C ASN A 134 5.22 -11.50 14.44
N ALA A 135 6.36 -11.73 13.76
CA ALA A 135 7.57 -10.94 13.95
C ALA A 135 7.36 -9.49 13.47
N LEU A 136 6.74 -9.31 12.30
CA LEU A 136 6.41 -7.99 11.75
C LEU A 136 5.36 -7.26 12.59
N TYR A 137 4.36 -7.97 13.13
CA TYR A 137 3.39 -7.40 14.07
C TYR A 137 4.07 -6.92 15.33
N GLY A 138 4.87 -7.77 15.99
CA GLY A 138 5.57 -7.40 17.23
C GLY A 138 6.45 -6.18 17.03
N ARG A 139 7.22 -6.15 15.94
CA ARG A 139 8.07 -4.99 15.60
C ARG A 139 7.24 -3.76 15.19
N GLY A 140 6.15 -3.95 14.47
CA GLY A 140 5.25 -2.88 14.04
C GLY A 140 4.57 -2.18 15.21
N VAL A 141 4.11 -2.93 16.21
CA VAL A 141 3.55 -2.38 17.45
C VAL A 141 4.63 -1.65 18.26
N GLU A 142 5.82 -2.23 18.40
CA GLU A 142 6.95 -1.60 19.11
C GLU A 142 7.31 -0.23 18.52
N LEU A 143 7.25 -0.11 17.19
CA LEU A 143 7.56 1.11 16.46
C LEU A 143 6.37 2.08 16.32
N GLY A 144 5.14 1.65 16.61
CA GLY A 144 3.93 2.46 16.46
C GLY A 144 3.33 2.48 15.05
N ILE A 145 3.68 1.54 14.18
CA ILE A 145 3.10 1.40 12.83
C ILE A 145 1.61 1.06 12.90
N ASP A 146 1.21 0.27 13.88
CA ASP A 146 -0.18 -0.09 14.17
C ASP A 146 -1.09 1.16 14.32
N LYS A 147 -0.55 2.24 14.89
CA LYS A 147 -1.23 3.53 15.07
C LYS A 147 -1.35 4.34 13.77
N CYS A 148 -0.53 4.03 12.77
CA CYS A 148 -0.53 4.73 11.48
C CYS A 148 -1.59 4.16 10.51
N ILE A 149 -2.11 2.96 10.75
CA ILE A 149 -3.04 2.27 9.83
C ILE A 149 -4.34 3.08 9.66
N LEU A 150 -4.75 3.23 8.40
CA LEU A 150 -6.06 3.74 8.02
C LEU A 150 -7.02 2.56 7.92
N LYS A 151 -7.98 2.52 8.85
CA LYS A 151 -8.99 1.46 8.94
C LYS A 151 -10.22 1.84 8.13
N GLY A 152 -10.79 0.84 7.46
CA GLY A 152 -12.08 0.95 6.82
C GLY A 152 -13.22 1.28 7.80
N PRO A 153 -14.36 1.80 7.32
CA PRO A 153 -15.50 2.15 8.19
C PRO A 153 -15.96 1.00 9.09
N THR A 154 -15.97 -0.24 8.59
CA THR A 154 -16.42 -1.45 9.32
C THR A 154 -15.41 -1.98 10.34
N GLN A 155 -14.18 -1.45 10.32
CA GLN A 155 -13.06 -1.84 11.19
C GLN A 155 -12.63 -0.68 12.12
N ARG A 156 -13.35 0.44 12.10
CA ARG A 156 -13.00 1.67 12.81
C ARG A 156 -12.85 1.46 14.33
N ASP A 157 -13.76 0.71 14.92
CA ASP A 157 -13.78 0.48 16.38
C ASP A 157 -13.14 -0.86 16.77
N LYS A 158 -12.66 -1.62 15.78
CA LYS A 158 -12.02 -2.92 16.01
C LYS A 158 -10.51 -2.75 16.22
N PRO A 159 -9.88 -3.59 17.05
CA PRO A 159 -8.43 -3.65 17.15
C PRO A 159 -7.79 -3.92 15.79
N VAL A 160 -6.62 -3.33 15.54
CA VAL A 160 -5.78 -3.68 14.40
C VAL A 160 -5.31 -5.13 14.54
N THR A 161 -5.46 -5.91 13.48
CA THR A 161 -5.09 -7.33 13.50
C THR A 161 -3.60 -7.52 13.18
N VAL A 162 -3.06 -8.69 13.53
CA VAL A 162 -1.71 -9.11 13.13
C VAL A 162 -1.47 -8.95 11.63
N GLY A 163 -2.45 -9.39 10.82
CA GLY A 163 -2.38 -9.28 9.36
C GLY A 163 -2.35 -7.83 8.88
N MET A 164 -3.14 -6.93 9.47
CA MET A 164 -3.14 -5.51 9.10
C MET A 164 -1.78 -4.86 9.34
N VAL A 165 -1.16 -5.12 10.51
CA VAL A 165 0.15 -4.55 10.83
C VAL A 165 1.24 -5.15 9.94
N ALA A 166 1.26 -6.47 9.76
CA ALA A 166 2.26 -7.14 8.92
C ALA A 166 2.19 -6.65 7.46
N SER A 167 1.00 -6.64 6.85
CA SER A 167 0.83 -6.15 5.49
C SER A 167 1.13 -4.65 5.35
N THR A 168 0.80 -3.83 6.35
CA THR A 168 1.19 -2.42 6.35
C THR A 168 2.71 -2.26 6.40
N PHE A 169 3.40 -3.07 7.22
CA PHE A 169 4.85 -3.06 7.32
C PHE A 169 5.50 -3.35 5.95
N GLU A 170 5.09 -4.44 5.32
CA GLU A 170 5.57 -4.82 3.99
C GLU A 170 5.24 -3.73 2.97
N ALA A 171 4.02 -3.22 2.98
CA ALA A 171 3.59 -2.17 2.06
C ALA A 171 4.40 -0.89 2.20
N LEU A 172 4.81 -0.52 3.42
CA LEU A 172 5.69 0.63 3.64
C LEU A 172 7.08 0.40 3.04
N ILE A 173 7.65 -0.81 3.16
CA ILE A 173 8.91 -1.15 2.47
C ILE A 173 8.74 -1.08 0.95
N GLY A 174 7.62 -1.58 0.43
CA GLY A 174 7.27 -1.49 -0.99
C GLY A 174 7.13 -0.04 -1.45
N ALA A 175 6.43 0.80 -0.68
CA ALA A 175 6.24 2.21 -0.96
C ALA A 175 7.55 2.99 -0.96
N VAL A 176 8.43 2.78 0.03
CA VAL A 176 9.77 3.39 0.06
C VAL A 176 10.59 2.96 -1.16
N HIS A 177 10.47 1.70 -1.58
CA HIS A 177 11.17 1.22 -2.77
C HIS A 177 10.68 1.90 -4.05
N LEU A 178 9.37 2.09 -4.22
CA LEU A 178 8.82 2.76 -5.39
C LEU A 178 9.12 4.27 -5.40
N ASP A 179 9.19 4.89 -4.23
CA ASP A 179 9.43 6.33 -4.09
C ASP A 179 10.92 6.70 -4.21
N GLY A 180 11.81 5.99 -3.51
CA GLY A 180 13.23 6.32 -3.38
C GLY A 180 14.20 5.25 -3.88
N GLY A 181 13.69 4.17 -4.48
CA GLY A 181 14.48 3.07 -5.01
C GLY A 181 15.12 2.18 -3.94
N ILE A 182 15.91 1.21 -4.40
CA ILE A 182 16.45 0.14 -3.53
C ILE A 182 17.41 0.65 -2.44
N LYS A 183 18.07 1.79 -2.68
CA LYS A 183 18.96 2.41 -1.69
C LYS A 183 18.16 2.92 -0.49
N ALA A 184 17.04 3.60 -0.74
CA ALA A 184 16.15 4.09 0.31
C ALA A 184 15.57 2.92 1.13
N ALA A 185 15.04 1.89 0.46
CA ALA A 185 14.49 0.72 1.12
C ALA A 185 15.53 0.02 2.02
N LYS A 186 16.78 -0.14 1.54
CA LYS A 186 17.88 -0.70 2.35
C LYS A 186 18.19 0.16 3.59
N ALA A 187 18.16 1.49 3.45
CA ALA A 187 18.41 2.41 4.56
C ALA A 187 17.32 2.30 5.63
N VAL A 188 16.04 2.29 5.21
CA VAL A 188 14.88 2.12 6.08
C VAL A 188 14.92 0.76 6.79
N VAL A 189 15.07 -0.35 6.07
CA VAL A 189 15.14 -1.70 6.68
C VAL A 189 16.25 -1.80 7.73
N ARG A 190 17.40 -1.14 7.51
CA ARG A 190 18.48 -1.06 8.49
C ARG A 190 18.10 -0.18 9.68
N HIS A 191 17.51 0.99 9.45
CA HIS A 191 17.05 1.90 10.51
C HIS A 191 16.04 1.22 11.44
N LEU A 192 15.10 0.46 10.87
CA LEU A 192 14.08 -0.28 11.61
C LEU A 192 14.64 -1.50 12.38
N GLY A 193 15.94 -1.79 12.29
CA GLY A 193 16.62 -2.80 13.11
C GLY A 193 16.67 -4.21 12.52
N PHE A 194 16.23 -4.42 11.27
CA PHE A 194 16.28 -5.74 10.65
C PHE A 194 17.71 -6.09 10.21
N ARG A 195 18.26 -7.12 10.88
CA ARG A 195 19.61 -7.64 10.66
C ARG A 195 19.59 -9.16 10.56
N VAL A 196 20.51 -9.70 9.78
CA VAL A 196 20.81 -11.13 9.78
C VAL A 196 21.56 -11.43 11.09
N PRO A 197 21.08 -12.37 11.94
CA PRO A 197 21.77 -12.71 13.18
C PRO A 197 23.21 -13.16 12.90
N SER A 198 24.20 -12.49 13.51
CA SER A 198 25.58 -13.00 13.56
C SER A 198 25.73 -13.94 14.77
N ARG A 199 26.77 -14.79 14.76
CA ARG A 199 27.11 -15.69 15.89
C ARG A 199 27.32 -14.94 17.22
N GLU A 200 27.61 -13.64 17.20
CA GLU A 200 27.99 -12.85 18.38
C GLU A 200 26.82 -12.35 19.22
N GLY A 201 25.57 -12.42 18.74
CA GLY A 201 24.40 -11.85 19.43
C GLY A 201 24.01 -12.48 20.77
N LYS A 202 24.72 -13.53 21.24
CA LYS A 202 24.63 -14.01 22.63
C LYS A 202 25.48 -13.20 23.61
N ARG A 203 26.54 -12.50 23.15
CA ARG A 203 27.41 -11.67 24.02
C ARG A 203 26.82 -10.28 24.29
N ASP A 204 26.16 -9.67 23.31
CA ASP A 204 25.64 -8.30 23.45
C ASP A 204 24.45 -8.17 24.43
N ARG A 205 23.61 -9.21 24.55
CA ARG A 205 22.50 -9.22 25.53
C ARG A 205 22.96 -9.47 26.97
N ALA A 206 24.13 -10.06 27.16
CA ALA A 206 24.73 -10.24 28.48
C ALA A 206 25.44 -8.96 28.96
N ARG A 207 25.90 -8.11 28.04
CA ARG A 207 26.61 -6.86 28.35
C ARG A 207 25.71 -5.66 28.62
N ALA A 208 24.45 -5.69 28.20
CA ALA A 208 23.45 -4.65 28.47
C ALA A 208 22.64 -4.89 29.78
N ARG A 209 22.99 -5.91 30.56
CA ARG A 209 22.37 -6.29 31.84
C ARG A 209 23.34 -6.23 33.03
N ASN A 210 24.56 -5.74 32.81
CA ASN A 210 25.56 -5.46 33.85
C ASN A 210 25.85 -3.97 33.91
#